data_AF-A0A522VYJ8-F1
#
_entry.id   AF-A0A522VYJ8-F1
#
_cell.length_a   1.000
_cell.length_b   1.000
_cell.length_c   1.000
_cell.angle_alpha   90.00
_cell.angle_beta   90.00
_cell.angle_gamma   90.00
#
_symmetry.space_group_name_H-M   'P 1'
#
loop_
_entity.id
_entity.type
_entity.pdbx_description
1 polymer ?
#
loop_
_entity_poly.entity_id
_entity_poly.type
_entity_poly.pdbx_seq_one_letter_code
_entity_poly.pdbx_strand_id
1 'polypeptide(L)'
;APGPVLAVQPTVEMAKRNSRQRIDTLIDESPILRERVKPARSRDAGNTMLSKDFPGGTLVMTGANSAVGLRSMPARYLFLDEVDAYPASADEEGDPVALACARMATFAHRAKAFLVSTPTIRGLSRIEREFEASDQRRFFVPCPHCGEMQWLKFDRLKWDKGQPASVHYLCESCDPPITESAKAGMLTAGEWRATAVAEDPGTVGFHISALYSPPGWQSWESIVRMWETAQGNDDALRVFKNTVLGETWTESGEAPDWQRLYDRREAWANGTVPAGGLFLTAGAAAWIVGADRWPEAKWRDLEAQIGPSETDQPEEAQAGQIRRPIRRPRRIIKFSGMH
;
A
#
# COMPACT_ATOMS: atom_id res chain seq x y z
N ALA A 1 3.01 8.44 29.74
CA ALA A 1 3.67 7.46 30.65
C ALA A 1 4.41 6.42 29.82
N PRO A 2 5.59 5.96 30.27
CA PRO A 2 6.33 4.87 29.65
C PRO A 2 5.47 3.60 29.53
N GLY A 3 5.85 2.72 28.62
CA GLY A 3 5.15 1.45 28.41
C GLY A 3 5.88 0.56 27.41
N PRO A 4 5.38 -0.66 27.22
CA PRO A 4 5.95 -1.59 26.24
C PRO A 4 5.83 -1.05 24.81
N VAL A 5 6.94 -1.09 24.09
CA VAL A 5 7.07 -0.66 22.70
C VAL A 5 7.44 -1.87 21.84
N LEU A 6 6.70 -2.10 20.76
CA LEU A 6 7.05 -3.05 19.71
C LEU A 6 7.41 -2.26 18.45
N ALA A 7 8.63 -2.43 17.95
CA ALA A 7 9.10 -1.84 16.71
C ALA A 7 9.32 -2.95 15.66
N VAL A 8 8.65 -2.83 14.52
CA VAL A 8 8.65 -3.83 13.46
C VAL A 8 9.33 -3.26 12.23
N GLN A 9 10.25 -4.03 11.68
CA GLN A 9 10.94 -3.79 10.42
C GLN A 9 10.49 -4.84 9.40
N PRO A 10 10.74 -4.67 8.09
CA PRO A 10 10.33 -5.67 7.09
C PRO A 10 10.86 -7.08 7.36
N THR A 11 12.10 -7.17 7.86
CA THR A 11 12.72 -8.45 8.24
C THR A 11 13.40 -8.41 9.61
N VAL A 12 13.56 -9.57 10.24
CA VAL A 12 14.32 -9.71 11.50
C VAL A 12 15.77 -9.24 11.34
N GLU A 13 16.40 -9.48 10.18
CA GLU A 13 17.77 -9.02 9.92
C GLU A 13 17.85 -7.49 9.79
N MET A 14 16.85 -6.85 9.19
CA MET A 14 16.74 -5.39 9.20
C MET A 14 16.53 -4.85 10.62
N ALA A 15 15.72 -5.51 11.45
CA ALA A 15 15.56 -5.14 12.86
C ALA A 15 16.88 -5.20 13.62
N LYS A 16 17.67 -6.27 13.46
CA LYS A 16 19.00 -6.42 14.07
C LYS A 16 19.95 -5.31 13.60
N ARG A 17 19.96 -5.01 12.29
CA ARG A 17 20.80 -3.95 11.71
C ARG A 17 20.41 -2.58 12.27
N ASN A 18 19.11 -2.27 12.29
CA ASN A 18 18.59 -1.01 12.81
C ASN A 18 18.92 -0.84 14.30
N SER A 19 18.78 -1.90 15.11
CA SER A 19 19.20 -1.83 16.51
C SER A 19 20.66 -1.45 16.64
N ARG A 20 21.57 -2.15 15.96
CA ARG A 20 23.02 -1.93 16.14
C ARG A 20 23.50 -0.59 15.60
N GLN A 21 22.98 -0.18 14.44
CA GLN A 21 23.52 0.98 13.71
C GLN A 21 22.83 2.29 14.08
N ARG A 22 21.59 2.24 14.57
CA ARG A 22 20.81 3.45 14.89
C ARG A 22 20.47 3.53 16.36
N ILE A 23 19.83 2.51 16.92
CA ILE A 23 19.34 2.56 18.30
C ILE A 23 20.49 2.53 19.31
N ASP A 24 21.42 1.59 19.16
CA ASP A 24 22.58 1.48 20.05
C ASP A 24 23.47 2.71 19.92
N THR A 25 23.74 3.20 18.70
CA THR A 25 24.46 4.46 18.48
C THR A 25 23.76 5.66 19.13
N LEU A 26 22.43 5.78 19.01
CA LEU A 26 21.67 6.86 19.65
C LEU A 26 21.74 6.81 21.17
N ILE A 27 21.68 5.62 21.75
CA ILE A 27 21.82 5.41 23.20
C ILE A 27 23.24 5.77 23.65
N ASP A 28 24.24 5.33 22.89
CA ASP A 28 25.64 5.57 23.19
C ASP A 28 26.03 7.03 23.04
N GLU A 29 25.52 7.76 22.04
CA GLU A 29 25.85 9.17 21.83
C GLU A 29 25.11 10.11 22.80
N SER A 30 24.03 9.64 23.44
CA SER A 30 23.23 10.44 24.37
C SER A 30 23.48 10.04 25.83
N PRO A 31 24.16 10.87 26.64
CA PRO A 31 24.40 10.58 28.05
C PRO A 31 23.12 10.30 28.84
N ILE A 32 22.04 11.02 28.52
CA ILE A 32 20.73 10.87 29.17
C ILE A 32 20.11 9.51 28.84
N LEU A 33 20.20 9.05 27.58
CA LEU A 33 19.67 7.73 27.20
C LEU A 33 20.52 6.61 27.78
N ARG A 34 21.84 6.76 27.78
CA ARG A 34 22.79 5.78 28.35
C ARG A 34 22.56 5.54 29.84
N GLU A 35 22.20 6.58 30.59
CA GLU A 35 21.85 6.45 32.01
C GLU A 35 20.51 5.73 32.22
N ARG A 36 19.56 5.92 31.30
CA ARG A 36 18.19 5.41 31.42
C ARG A 36 18.02 4.00 30.88
N VAL A 37 18.77 3.61 29.86
CA VAL A 37 18.72 2.26 29.29
C VAL A 37 19.69 1.37 30.06
N LYS A 38 19.20 0.24 30.58
CA LYS A 38 20.04 -0.66 31.38
C LYS A 38 21.21 -1.16 30.55
N PRO A 39 22.46 -1.17 31.05
CA PRO A 39 23.60 -1.70 30.29
C PRO A 39 23.41 -3.20 30.01
N ALA A 40 23.84 -3.65 28.84
CA ALA A 40 23.88 -5.07 28.50
C ALA A 40 24.97 -5.77 29.32
N ARG A 41 24.64 -6.24 30.52
CA ARG A 41 25.54 -7.05 31.36
C ARG A 41 25.24 -8.53 31.14
N SER A 42 26.27 -9.37 31.21
CA SER A 42 26.19 -10.82 30.95
C SER A 42 25.20 -11.60 31.84
N ARG A 43 24.68 -10.99 32.92
CA ARG A 43 23.70 -11.59 33.84
C ARG A 43 22.33 -10.91 33.82
N ASP A 44 22.15 -9.83 33.05
CA ASP A 44 20.89 -9.09 32.95
C ASP A 44 20.17 -9.46 31.64
N ALA A 45 19.15 -10.31 31.72
CA ALA A 45 18.37 -10.80 30.57
C ALA A 45 17.56 -9.72 29.82
N GLY A 46 17.53 -8.48 30.32
CA GLY A 46 16.64 -7.41 29.85
C GLY A 46 17.14 -6.62 28.64
N ASN A 47 18.46 -6.45 28.49
CA ASN A 47 19.03 -5.74 27.34
C ASN A 47 19.76 -6.69 26.39
N THR A 48 19.17 -6.92 25.24
CA THR A 48 19.72 -7.73 24.14
C THR A 48 19.77 -6.91 22.86
N MET A 49 20.19 -7.53 21.76
CA MET A 49 20.20 -6.89 20.45
C MET A 49 18.81 -6.51 19.95
N LEU A 50 17.75 -7.19 20.38
CA LEU A 50 16.38 -6.92 19.93
C LEU A 50 15.46 -6.49 21.08
N SER A 51 16.01 -6.22 22.26
CA SER A 51 15.27 -5.79 23.44
C SER A 51 16.05 -4.75 24.22
N LYS A 52 15.50 -3.57 24.45
CA LYS A 52 16.11 -2.50 25.26
C LYS A 52 15.21 -2.16 26.44
N ASP A 53 15.64 -2.47 27.64
CA ASP A 53 14.90 -2.19 28.87
C ASP A 53 15.21 -0.82 29.45
N PHE A 54 14.16 -0.11 29.87
CA PHE A 54 14.26 1.21 30.51
C PHE A 54 13.19 1.38 31.61
N PRO A 55 13.33 2.37 32.52
CA PRO A 55 12.34 2.60 33.57
C PRO A 55 10.91 2.75 33.04
N GLY A 56 10.04 1.80 33.41
CA GLY A 56 8.62 1.80 33.07
C GLY A 56 8.27 1.22 31.69
N GLY A 57 9.22 0.60 30.97
CA GLY A 57 8.93 -0.03 29.69
C GLY A 57 10.09 -0.84 29.10
N THR A 58 9.83 -1.42 27.95
CA THR A 58 10.82 -2.13 27.13
C THR A 58 10.57 -1.81 25.67
N LEU A 59 11.63 -1.76 24.88
CA LEU A 59 11.59 -1.66 23.42
C LEU A 59 12.00 -3.01 22.86
N VAL A 60 11.05 -3.74 22.29
CA VAL A 60 11.30 -4.97 21.55
C VAL A 60 11.25 -4.68 20.06
N MET A 61 12.24 -5.20 19.33
CA MET A 61 12.38 -5.05 17.89
C MET A 61 12.22 -6.40 17.20
N THR A 62 11.46 -6.45 16.10
CA THR A 62 11.25 -7.70 15.35
C THR A 62 11.02 -7.45 13.86
N GLY A 63 10.92 -8.55 13.10
CA GLY A 63 10.60 -8.53 11.67
C GLY A 63 9.12 -8.84 11.41
N ALA A 64 8.55 -8.20 10.39
CA ALA A 64 7.22 -8.52 9.88
C ALA A 64 7.15 -9.96 9.31
N ASN A 65 8.30 -10.53 8.96
CA ASN A 65 8.44 -11.92 8.53
C ASN A 65 8.56 -12.94 9.69
N SER A 66 8.27 -12.55 10.94
CA SER A 66 8.31 -13.48 12.09
C SER A 66 7.05 -13.38 12.93
N ALA A 67 6.14 -14.34 12.75
CA ALA A 67 4.85 -14.38 13.43
C ALA A 67 5.01 -14.54 14.95
N VAL A 68 5.98 -15.38 15.36
CA VAL A 68 6.39 -15.54 16.77
C VAL A 68 6.84 -14.21 17.38
N GLY A 69 7.64 -13.44 16.63
CA GLY A 69 8.11 -12.13 17.05
C GLY A 69 6.97 -11.12 17.23
N LEU A 70 6.05 -11.06 16.28
CA LEU A 70 4.89 -10.15 16.31
C LEU A 70 3.94 -10.45 17.47
N ARG A 71 3.83 -11.72 17.89
CA ARG A 71 2.96 -12.12 19.00
C ARG A 71 3.62 -12.13 20.38
N SER A 72 4.93 -11.87 20.44
CA SER A 72 5.78 -12.12 21.62
C SER A 72 5.37 -11.37 22.89
N MET A 73 4.76 -10.18 22.77
CA MET A 73 4.39 -9.37 23.93
C MET A 73 3.21 -8.43 23.66
N PRO A 74 2.47 -7.99 24.69
CA PRO A 74 1.57 -6.85 24.59
C PRO A 74 2.34 -5.57 24.32
N ALA A 75 1.84 -4.71 23.43
CA ALA A 75 2.48 -3.46 23.04
C ALA A 75 1.55 -2.28 23.26
N ARG A 76 1.98 -1.27 24.02
CA ARG A 76 1.24 -0.01 24.15
C ARG A 76 1.52 0.89 22.96
N TYR A 77 2.79 0.95 22.57
CA TYR A 77 3.25 1.73 21.43
C TYR A 77 3.72 0.76 20.36
N LEU A 78 3.19 0.91 19.15
CA LEU A 78 3.57 0.13 18.00
C LEU A 78 4.21 1.05 16.96
N PHE A 79 5.41 0.70 16.51
CA PHE A 79 6.12 1.38 15.42
C PHE A 79 6.27 0.37 14.29
N LEU A 80 5.56 0.59 13.19
CA LEU A 80 5.63 -0.25 12.00
C LEU A 80 6.33 0.53 10.90
N ASP A 81 7.60 0.20 10.68
CA ASP A 81 8.45 0.87 9.71
C ASP A 81 8.49 0.07 8.41
N GLU A 82 8.44 0.78 7.29
CA GLU A 82 8.36 0.26 5.93
C GLU A 82 7.24 -0.77 5.70
N VAL A 83 6.02 -0.44 6.11
CA VAL A 83 4.86 -1.35 6.04
C VAL A 83 4.52 -1.86 4.64
N ASP A 84 4.86 -1.12 3.58
CA ASP A 84 4.64 -1.59 2.20
C ASP A 84 5.63 -2.67 1.78
N ALA A 85 6.77 -2.79 2.47
CA ALA A 85 7.75 -3.85 2.23
C ALA A 85 7.46 -5.13 3.03
N TYR A 86 6.35 -5.19 3.76
CA TYR A 86 5.99 -6.36 4.56
C TYR A 86 5.52 -7.52 3.66
N PRO A 87 5.81 -8.78 4.04
CA PRO A 87 5.23 -9.91 3.34
C PRO A 87 3.71 -9.90 3.50
N ALA A 88 3.01 -10.49 2.53
CA ALA A 88 1.55 -10.62 2.60
C ALA A 88 1.07 -11.38 3.84
N SER A 89 1.90 -12.32 4.34
CA SER A 89 1.66 -13.10 5.55
C SER A 89 2.95 -13.31 6.34
N ALA A 90 2.88 -13.19 7.67
CA ALA A 90 3.96 -13.59 8.57
C ALA A 90 3.87 -15.09 8.87
N ASP A 91 4.84 -15.90 8.45
CA ASP A 91 4.89 -17.36 8.67
C ASP A 91 3.53 -18.07 8.43
N GLU A 92 2.78 -17.68 7.38
CA GLU A 92 1.43 -18.22 7.06
C GLU A 92 0.30 -17.89 8.06
N GLU A 93 0.55 -17.03 9.06
CA GLU A 93 -0.41 -16.68 10.11
C GLU A 93 -1.24 -15.42 9.84
N GLY A 94 -1.14 -14.87 8.62
CA GLY A 94 -1.88 -13.70 8.16
C GLY A 94 -1.09 -12.40 8.17
N ASP A 95 -1.82 -11.30 7.97
CA ASP A 95 -1.24 -9.98 7.74
C ASP A 95 -0.40 -9.49 8.95
N PRO A 96 0.89 -9.16 8.75
CA PRO A 96 1.78 -8.74 9.84
C PRO A 96 1.30 -7.51 10.61
N VAL A 97 0.67 -6.54 9.92
CA VAL A 97 0.15 -5.31 10.54
C VAL A 97 -0.99 -5.67 11.49
N ALA A 98 -1.96 -6.47 11.04
CA ALA A 98 -3.06 -6.94 11.89
C ALA A 98 -2.57 -7.73 13.11
N LEU A 99 -1.61 -8.65 12.94
CA LEU A 99 -1.02 -9.42 14.05
C LEU A 99 -0.36 -8.52 15.10
N ALA A 100 0.36 -7.49 14.65
CA ALA A 100 1.01 -6.52 15.52
C ALA A 100 -0.01 -5.63 16.25
N CYS A 101 -1.02 -5.11 15.54
CA CYS A 101 -2.09 -4.30 16.12
C CYS A 101 -2.89 -5.09 17.18
N ALA A 102 -3.07 -6.40 17.02
CA ALA A 102 -3.72 -7.24 18.03
C ALA A 102 -2.98 -7.23 19.39
N ARG A 103 -1.68 -6.90 19.43
CA ARG A 103 -0.91 -6.77 20.69
C ARG A 103 -1.31 -5.56 21.53
N MET A 104 -2.05 -4.62 20.93
CA MET A 104 -2.45 -3.38 21.57
C MET A 104 -3.75 -3.50 22.36
N ALA A 105 -4.48 -4.61 22.22
CA ALA A 105 -5.83 -4.80 22.77
C ALA A 105 -5.92 -4.52 24.29
N THR A 106 -4.89 -4.88 25.06
CA THR A 106 -4.87 -4.68 26.52
C THR A 106 -4.73 -3.21 26.96
N PHE A 107 -4.33 -2.32 26.05
CA PHE A 107 -4.10 -0.91 26.35
C PHE A 107 -5.26 0.01 25.93
N ALA A 108 -6.18 -0.48 25.09
CA ALA A 108 -7.37 0.24 24.62
C ALA A 108 -7.03 1.67 24.17
N HIS A 109 -7.75 2.69 24.65
CA HIS A 109 -7.58 4.11 24.32
C HIS A 109 -6.18 4.70 24.65
N ARG A 110 -5.31 3.97 25.36
CA ARG A 110 -3.95 4.41 25.69
C ARG A 110 -2.90 3.91 24.71
N ALA A 111 -3.30 3.05 23.77
CA ALA A 111 -2.44 2.49 22.77
C ALA A 111 -2.21 3.50 21.63
N LYS A 112 -1.04 3.46 20.99
CA LYS A 112 -0.75 4.26 19.79
C LYS A 112 0.02 3.42 18.79
N ALA A 113 -0.44 3.41 17.54
CA ALA A 113 0.27 2.82 16.41
C ALA A 113 0.80 3.94 15.52
N PHE A 114 2.03 3.78 15.05
CA PHE A 114 2.66 4.69 14.10
C PHE A 114 3.18 3.86 12.93
N LEU A 115 2.59 4.09 11.76
CA LEU A 115 2.90 3.40 10.52
C LEU A 115 3.63 4.37 9.60
N VAL A 116 4.75 3.92 9.02
CA VAL A 116 5.54 4.70 8.08
C VAL A 116 5.94 3.80 6.93
N SER A 117 5.84 4.31 5.70
CA SER A 117 6.46 3.67 4.54
C SER A 117 6.48 4.63 3.36
N THR A 118 7.24 4.27 2.34
CA THR A 118 7.08 4.81 1.00
C THR A 118 6.00 4.02 0.26
N PRO A 119 4.95 4.66 -0.29
CA PRO A 119 3.90 3.94 -0.98
C PRO A 119 4.40 3.27 -2.26
N THR A 120 3.79 2.14 -2.62
CA THR A 120 4.18 1.31 -3.76
C THR A 120 3.15 1.38 -4.90
N ILE A 121 2.37 0.32 -5.11
CA ILE A 121 1.38 0.22 -6.18
C ILE A 121 0.02 0.61 -5.64
N ARG A 122 -0.71 1.44 -6.40
CA ARG A 122 -2.08 1.88 -6.08
C ARG A 122 -2.98 0.67 -5.87
N GLY A 123 -3.73 0.66 -4.77
CA GLY A 123 -4.65 -0.42 -4.39
C GLY A 123 -3.99 -1.64 -3.73
N LEU A 124 -2.65 -1.74 -3.75
CA LEU A 124 -1.89 -2.78 -3.04
C LEU A 124 -1.09 -2.22 -1.86
N SER A 125 -0.73 -0.94 -1.92
CA SER A 125 0.00 -0.22 -0.89
C SER A 125 -0.78 -0.20 0.43
N ARG A 126 -0.14 -0.66 1.51
CA ARG A 126 -0.74 -0.63 2.85
C ARG A 126 -0.79 0.81 3.35
N ILE A 127 0.31 1.54 3.21
CA ILE A 127 0.37 2.93 3.67
C ILE A 127 -0.60 3.84 2.90
N GLU A 128 -0.87 3.57 1.62
CA GLU A 128 -1.92 4.27 0.87
C GLU A 128 -3.28 4.07 1.53
N ARG A 129 -3.68 2.82 1.77
CA ARG A 129 -4.97 2.50 2.40
C ARG A 129 -5.13 3.18 3.77
N GLU A 130 -4.10 3.12 4.62
CA GLU A 130 -4.15 3.76 5.95
C GLU A 130 -4.18 5.29 5.83
N PHE A 131 -3.49 5.87 4.84
CA PHE A 131 -3.52 7.30 4.58
C PHE A 131 -4.89 7.75 4.06
N GLU A 132 -5.49 7.02 3.13
CA GLU A 132 -6.81 7.32 2.56
C GLU A 132 -7.91 7.33 3.64
N ALA A 133 -7.85 6.42 4.61
CA ALA A 133 -8.79 6.33 5.74
C ALA A 133 -8.61 7.45 6.80
N SER A 134 -7.55 8.26 6.69
CA SER A 134 -7.18 9.29 7.67
C SER A 134 -7.67 10.70 7.32
N ASP A 135 -7.27 11.71 8.11
CA ASP A 135 -7.49 13.14 7.81
C ASP A 135 -6.55 13.73 6.74
N GLN A 136 -5.68 12.89 6.18
CA GLN A 136 -4.85 13.15 5.00
C GLN A 136 -3.98 14.42 5.07
N ARG A 137 -3.29 14.68 6.18
CA ARG A 137 -2.56 15.94 6.34
C ARG A 137 -1.48 16.15 5.28
N ARG A 138 -1.44 17.38 4.79
CA ARG A 138 -0.39 17.93 3.92
C ARG A 138 0.31 19.06 4.64
N PHE A 139 1.57 19.28 4.32
CA PHE A 139 2.33 20.41 4.86
C PHE A 139 2.17 21.63 3.96
N PHE A 140 1.39 22.61 4.41
CA PHE A 140 1.15 23.84 3.68
C PHE A 140 2.26 24.84 3.96
N VAL A 141 2.69 25.56 2.95
CA VAL A 141 3.70 26.61 3.03
C VAL A 141 3.17 27.89 2.36
N PRO A 142 3.49 29.08 2.90
CA PRO A 142 3.03 30.34 2.32
C PRO A 142 3.77 30.64 1.03
N CYS A 143 3.06 31.19 0.05
CA CYS A 143 3.68 31.84 -1.09
C CYS A 143 4.48 33.07 -0.61
N PRO A 144 5.76 33.24 -1.01
CA PRO A 144 6.53 34.42 -0.64
C PRO A 144 6.03 35.72 -1.30
N HIS A 145 5.19 35.61 -2.34
CA HIS A 145 4.66 36.75 -3.09
C HIS A 145 3.29 37.21 -2.58
N CYS A 146 2.34 36.29 -2.41
CA CYS A 146 0.96 36.63 -2.04
C CYS A 146 0.53 36.13 -0.65
N GLY A 147 1.34 35.30 0.02
CA GLY A 147 1.02 34.71 1.32
C GLY A 147 0.04 33.53 1.27
N GLU A 148 -0.50 33.15 0.10
CA GLU A 148 -1.42 32.02 -0.02
C GLU A 148 -0.77 30.73 0.46
N MET A 149 -1.48 29.99 1.30
CA MET A 149 -0.99 28.76 1.91
C MET A 149 -1.34 27.58 1.01
N GLN A 150 -0.31 26.88 0.53
CA GLN A 150 -0.46 25.78 -0.44
C GLN A 150 0.46 24.62 -0.07
N TRP A 151 0.12 23.40 -0.46
CA TRP A 151 1.09 22.30 -0.43
C TRP A 151 1.73 22.14 -1.82
N LEU A 152 3.01 21.78 -1.85
CA LEU A 152 3.79 21.70 -3.08
C LEU A 152 3.38 20.48 -3.90
N LYS A 153 2.99 20.72 -5.15
CA LYS A 153 2.66 19.68 -6.14
C LYS A 153 3.73 19.64 -7.21
N PHE A 154 4.16 18.45 -7.61
CA PHE A 154 5.19 18.30 -8.64
C PHE A 154 4.80 18.99 -9.96
N ASP A 155 3.51 18.94 -10.34
CA ASP A 155 2.97 19.60 -11.53
C ASP A 155 3.14 21.13 -11.56
N ARG A 156 3.38 21.76 -10.40
CA ARG A 156 3.64 23.20 -10.28
C ARG A 156 5.13 23.54 -10.33
N LEU A 157 6.00 22.53 -10.30
CA LEU A 157 7.43 22.68 -10.59
C LEU A 157 7.61 22.82 -12.11
N LYS A 158 8.19 23.93 -12.56
CA LYS A 158 8.39 24.26 -13.97
C LYS A 158 9.85 24.53 -14.25
N TRP A 159 10.30 24.16 -15.44
CA TRP A 159 11.66 24.35 -15.91
C TRP A 159 11.67 24.34 -17.44
N ASP A 160 12.68 24.98 -18.02
CA ASP A 160 12.95 24.92 -19.45
C ASP A 160 13.50 23.54 -19.82
N LYS A 161 13.00 22.98 -20.93
CA LYS A 161 13.35 21.64 -21.39
C LYS A 161 14.86 21.48 -21.55
N GLY A 162 15.43 20.47 -20.89
CA GLY A 162 16.87 20.20 -20.94
C GLY A 162 17.72 21.17 -20.12
N GLN A 163 17.10 22.08 -19.36
CA GLN A 163 17.78 22.99 -18.43
C GLN A 163 17.21 22.86 -17.01
N PRO A 164 17.49 21.77 -16.28
CA PRO A 164 17.00 21.57 -14.91
C PRO A 164 17.29 22.72 -13.94
N ALA A 165 18.39 23.45 -14.14
CA ALA A 165 18.77 24.59 -13.29
C ALA A 165 17.81 25.80 -13.40
N SER A 166 16.96 25.85 -14.44
CA SER A 166 15.91 26.88 -14.59
C SER A 166 14.68 26.63 -13.71
N VAL A 167 14.70 25.57 -12.90
CA VAL A 167 13.56 25.13 -12.12
C VAL A 167 13.07 26.20 -11.14
N HIS A 168 11.75 26.38 -11.13
CA HIS A 168 11.03 27.24 -10.22
C HIS A 168 9.65 26.65 -9.94
N TYR A 169 9.05 27.04 -8.83
CA TYR A 169 7.70 26.61 -8.46
C TYR A 169 6.69 27.72 -8.77
N LEU A 170 5.56 27.40 -9.39
CA LEU A 170 4.47 28.35 -9.64
C LEU A 170 3.42 28.27 -8.53
N CYS A 171 3.12 29.41 -7.92
CA CYS A 171 2.09 29.49 -6.89
C CYS A 171 0.70 29.15 -7.45
N GLU A 172 -0.10 28.39 -6.69
CA GLU A 172 -1.46 28.01 -7.10
C GLU A 172 -2.47 29.17 -7.21
N SER A 173 -2.18 30.32 -6.58
CA SER A 173 -3.09 31.48 -6.55
C SER A 173 -2.64 32.62 -7.45
N CYS A 174 -1.38 33.04 -7.36
CA CYS A 174 -0.91 34.22 -8.09
C CYS A 174 -0.12 33.91 -9.37
N ASP A 175 0.47 32.72 -9.49
CA ASP A 175 1.36 32.26 -10.57
C ASP A 175 2.80 32.83 -10.70
N PRO A 176 3.31 33.86 -9.97
CA PRO A 176 4.73 34.18 -9.98
C PRO A 176 5.67 33.01 -9.67
N PRO A 177 6.85 32.97 -10.33
CA PRO A 177 7.88 31.98 -10.07
C PRO A 177 8.47 32.16 -8.67
N ILE A 178 8.56 31.06 -7.95
CA ILE A 178 9.21 30.93 -6.65
C ILE A 178 10.50 30.15 -6.88
N THR A 179 11.63 30.78 -6.57
CA THR A 179 12.94 30.14 -6.64
C THR A 179 13.18 29.31 -5.38
N GLU A 180 14.04 28.30 -5.48
CA GLU A 180 14.36 27.42 -4.36
C GLU A 180 14.98 28.15 -3.15
N SER A 181 15.62 29.30 -3.37
CA SER A 181 16.12 30.16 -2.29
C SER A 181 15.03 30.61 -1.31
N ALA A 182 13.78 30.74 -1.75
CA ALA A 182 12.65 31.08 -0.88
C ALA A 182 12.19 29.90 0.00
N LYS A 183 12.55 28.66 -0.36
CA LYS A 183 12.07 27.42 0.28
C LYS A 183 12.33 27.39 1.78
N ALA A 184 13.49 27.88 2.24
CA ALA A 184 13.80 27.92 3.68
C ALA A 184 12.78 28.74 4.49
N GLY A 185 12.40 29.91 3.98
CA GLY A 185 11.38 30.77 4.61
C GLY A 185 9.99 30.13 4.55
N MET A 186 9.65 29.54 3.40
CA MET A 186 8.40 28.81 3.19
C MET A 186 8.24 27.65 4.18
N LEU A 187 9.28 26.82 4.35
CA LEU A 187 9.25 25.67 5.27
C LEU A 187 9.13 26.11 6.73
N THR A 188 9.83 27.17 7.12
CA THR A 188 9.80 27.70 8.50
C THR A 188 8.41 28.22 8.87
N ALA A 189 7.71 28.83 7.92
CA ALA A 189 6.36 29.35 8.12
C ALA A 189 5.25 28.35 7.75
N GLY A 190 5.61 27.09 7.47
CA GLY A 190 4.68 26.06 7.07
C GLY A 190 3.94 25.41 8.24
N GLU A 191 2.79 24.80 7.94
CA GLU A 191 1.98 24.09 8.92
C GLU A 191 1.26 22.88 8.32
N TRP A 192 1.01 21.88 9.15
CA TRP A 192 0.23 20.71 8.77
C TRP A 192 -1.26 21.02 8.81
N ARG A 193 -1.98 20.77 7.71
CA ARG A 193 -3.44 20.90 7.65
C ARG A 193 -4.07 19.61 7.14
N ALA A 194 -5.18 19.22 7.77
CA ALA A 194 -6.03 18.14 7.28
C ALA A 194 -6.66 18.55 5.94
N THR A 195 -6.69 17.61 5.00
CA THR A 195 -7.33 17.82 3.69
C THR A 195 -8.49 16.86 3.45
N ALA A 196 -8.74 15.95 4.38
CA ALA A 196 -9.88 15.06 4.39
C ALA A 196 -10.46 14.93 5.82
N VAL A 197 -11.64 14.32 5.92
CA VAL A 197 -12.21 13.89 7.20
C VAL A 197 -11.87 12.41 7.37
N ALA A 198 -11.24 12.04 8.48
CA ALA A 198 -10.89 10.65 8.77
C ALA A 198 -12.14 9.78 8.94
N GLU A 199 -12.06 8.52 8.52
CA GLU A 199 -13.10 7.52 8.77
C GLU A 199 -13.21 7.20 10.27
N ASP A 200 -12.06 7.11 10.95
CA ASP A 200 -11.95 7.02 12.40
C ASP A 200 -11.31 8.28 12.99
N PRO A 201 -11.94 8.97 13.97
CA PRO A 201 -11.36 10.18 14.58
C PRO A 201 -10.00 9.98 15.27
N GLY A 202 -9.61 8.74 15.57
CA GLY A 202 -8.31 8.40 16.13
C GLY A 202 -7.18 8.34 15.09
N THR A 203 -7.50 8.30 13.80
CA THR A 203 -6.54 8.10 12.72
C THR A 203 -6.13 9.43 12.10
N VAL A 204 -4.84 9.75 12.21
CA VAL A 204 -4.24 10.96 11.65
C VAL A 204 -3.17 10.53 10.66
N GLY A 205 -3.25 11.00 9.42
CA GLY A 205 -2.30 10.64 8.37
C GLY A 205 -1.51 11.84 7.91
N PHE A 206 -0.29 11.58 7.47
CA PHE A 206 0.64 12.61 6.98
C PHE A 206 1.26 12.12 5.70
N HIS A 207 1.42 13.01 4.73
CA HIS A 207 2.34 12.75 3.62
C HIS A 207 3.13 14.00 3.24
N ILE A 208 4.37 13.74 2.84
CA ILE A 208 5.36 14.73 2.47
C ILE A 208 6.24 14.14 1.36
N SER A 209 6.54 14.97 0.36
CA SER A 209 7.42 14.61 -0.75
C SER A 209 8.81 15.24 -0.60
N ALA A 210 9.75 14.81 -1.43
CA ALA A 210 11.08 15.41 -1.53
C ALA A 210 11.07 16.88 -1.95
N LEU A 211 9.95 17.42 -2.47
CA LEU A 211 9.81 18.85 -2.76
C LEU A 211 10.07 19.72 -1.52
N TYR A 212 9.87 19.17 -0.33
CA TYR A 212 10.07 19.82 0.96
C TYR A 212 11.46 19.61 1.55
N SER A 213 12.36 18.90 0.87
CA SER A 213 13.71 18.63 1.39
C SER A 213 14.43 19.95 1.78
N PRO A 214 15.01 20.03 2.98
CA PRO A 214 15.70 21.25 3.42
C PRO A 214 16.87 21.65 2.51
N PRO A 215 17.28 22.93 2.53
CA PRO A 215 18.47 23.37 1.83
C PRO A 215 19.71 22.53 2.21
N GLY A 216 20.50 22.15 1.21
CA GLY A 216 21.68 21.28 1.38
C GLY A 216 21.38 19.78 1.28
N TRP A 217 20.11 19.39 1.19
CA TRP A 217 19.69 18.02 0.89
C TRP A 217 19.30 17.94 -0.60
N GLN A 218 18.23 17.21 -0.94
CA GLN A 218 17.76 17.10 -2.30
C GLN A 218 17.17 18.43 -2.80
N SER A 219 17.74 18.95 -3.89
CA SER A 219 17.29 20.21 -4.51
C SER A 219 16.16 19.99 -5.51
N TRP A 220 15.39 21.02 -5.83
CA TRP A 220 14.41 20.98 -6.91
C TRP A 220 15.06 20.67 -8.26
N GLU A 221 16.27 21.18 -8.49
CA GLU A 221 17.05 20.85 -9.70
C GLU A 221 17.37 19.35 -9.75
N SER A 222 17.78 18.75 -8.62
CA SER A 222 18.06 17.32 -8.54
C SER A 222 16.81 16.48 -8.81
N ILE A 223 15.65 16.89 -8.28
CA ILE A 223 14.36 16.24 -8.54
C ILE A 223 14.04 16.30 -10.03
N VAL A 224 14.19 17.46 -10.68
CA VAL A 224 13.96 17.60 -12.12
C VAL A 224 14.90 16.71 -12.93
N ARG A 225 16.19 16.63 -12.56
CA ARG A 225 17.15 15.74 -13.23
C ARG A 225 16.74 14.26 -13.13
N MET A 226 16.25 13.84 -11.95
CA MET A 226 15.73 12.48 -11.77
C MET A 226 14.49 12.23 -12.63
N TRP A 227 13.58 13.19 -12.70
CA TRP A 227 12.40 13.11 -13.54
C TRP A 227 12.74 13.01 -15.03
N GLU A 228 13.65 13.86 -15.53
CA GLU A 228 14.10 13.84 -16.92
C GLU A 228 14.81 12.52 -17.27
N THR A 229 15.64 12.00 -16.36
CA THR A 229 16.33 10.71 -16.54
C THR A 229 15.34 9.54 -16.56
N ALA A 230 14.26 9.62 -15.79
CA ALA A 230 13.23 8.57 -15.73
C ALA A 230 12.33 8.55 -16.97
N GLN A 231 12.27 9.63 -17.75
CA GLN A 231 11.38 9.70 -18.93
C GLN A 231 11.67 8.56 -19.91
N GLY A 232 10.59 7.93 -20.39
CA GLY A 232 10.66 6.80 -21.32
C GLY A 232 11.00 5.45 -20.68
N ASN A 233 11.08 5.38 -19.35
CA ASN A 233 11.24 4.12 -18.61
C ASN A 233 10.23 4.05 -17.45
N ASP A 234 9.20 3.21 -17.59
CA ASP A 234 8.12 3.06 -16.62
C ASP A 234 8.62 2.59 -15.24
N ASP A 235 9.63 1.72 -15.19
CA ASP A 235 10.22 1.28 -13.92
C ASP A 235 10.94 2.44 -13.21
N ALA A 236 11.65 3.28 -13.96
CA ALA A 236 12.30 4.47 -13.42
C ALA A 236 11.28 5.53 -12.98
N LEU A 237 10.19 5.70 -13.72
CA LEU A 237 9.09 6.59 -13.35
C LEU A 237 8.37 6.10 -12.09
N ARG A 238 8.18 4.78 -11.95
CA ARG A 238 7.65 4.15 -10.73
C ARG A 238 8.55 4.48 -9.53
N VAL A 239 9.86 4.25 -9.66
CA VAL A 239 10.83 4.58 -8.60
C VAL A 239 10.75 6.06 -8.25
N PHE A 240 10.73 6.96 -9.24
CA PHE A 240 10.60 8.40 -9.01
C PHE A 240 9.32 8.75 -8.25
N LYS A 241 8.15 8.31 -8.72
CA LYS A 241 6.87 8.63 -8.06
C LYS A 241 6.81 8.11 -6.63
N ASN A 242 7.18 6.85 -6.42
CA ASN A 242 7.14 6.25 -5.09
C ASN A 242 8.13 6.95 -4.15
N THR A 243 9.41 7.03 -4.52
CA THR A 243 10.47 7.45 -3.58
C THR A 243 10.67 8.95 -3.47
N VAL A 244 10.41 9.72 -4.54
CA VAL A 244 10.62 11.18 -4.55
C VAL A 244 9.33 11.91 -4.22
N LEU A 245 8.21 11.49 -4.82
CA LEU A 245 6.92 12.15 -4.60
C LEU A 245 6.16 11.57 -3.40
N GLY A 246 6.50 10.36 -2.95
CA GLY A 246 5.71 9.66 -1.95
C GLY A 246 4.32 9.32 -2.49
N GLU A 247 4.19 9.07 -3.79
CA GLU A 247 2.91 8.80 -4.46
C GLU A 247 2.88 7.37 -4.97
N THR A 248 1.72 6.73 -4.92
CA THR A 248 1.54 5.39 -5.50
C THR A 248 1.65 5.39 -7.02
N TRP A 249 2.22 4.32 -7.56
CA TRP A 249 2.26 4.06 -8.98
C TRP A 249 0.98 3.37 -9.43
N THR A 250 0.39 3.83 -10.53
CA THR A 250 -0.69 3.13 -11.22
C THR A 250 -0.05 2.38 -12.37
N GLU A 251 -0.15 1.05 -12.37
CA GLU A 251 0.36 0.26 -13.47
C GLU A 251 -0.35 0.65 -14.76
N SER A 252 0.44 1.00 -15.77
CA SER A 252 0.00 1.18 -17.15
C SER A 252 -0.45 -0.18 -17.67
N GLY A 253 -1.66 -0.61 -17.32
CA GLY A 253 -2.23 -1.80 -17.93
C GLY A 253 -2.40 -1.56 -19.42
N GLU A 254 -1.88 -2.43 -20.28
CA GLU A 254 -2.51 -2.73 -21.57
C GLU A 254 -3.87 -3.42 -21.33
N ALA A 255 -4.69 -2.91 -20.41
CA ALA A 255 -6.08 -3.27 -20.35
C ALA A 255 -6.72 -2.53 -21.54
N PRO A 256 -7.11 -3.21 -22.64
CA PRO A 256 -7.89 -2.55 -23.66
C PRO A 256 -9.07 -1.89 -22.98
N ASP A 257 -9.28 -0.62 -23.31
CA ASP A 257 -10.38 0.20 -22.79
C ASP A 257 -11.63 -0.67 -22.67
N TRP A 258 -11.99 -1.02 -21.44
CA TRP A 258 -13.02 -2.02 -21.18
C TRP A 258 -14.33 -1.60 -21.85
N GLN A 259 -14.51 -0.29 -22.04
CA GLN A 259 -15.59 0.34 -22.77
C GLN A 259 -15.59 -0.08 -24.25
N ARG A 260 -14.43 -0.15 -24.92
CA ARG A 260 -14.33 -0.64 -26.31
C ARG A 260 -14.65 -2.13 -26.45
N LEU A 261 -14.30 -2.96 -25.47
CA LEU A 261 -14.69 -4.38 -25.45
C LEU A 261 -16.18 -4.54 -25.12
N TYR A 262 -16.68 -3.75 -24.18
CA TYR A 262 -18.09 -3.73 -23.78
C TYR A 262 -18.98 -3.25 -24.94
N ASP A 263 -18.57 -2.24 -25.70
CA ASP A 263 -19.31 -1.73 -26.86
C ASP A 263 -19.25 -2.70 -28.05
N ARG A 264 -18.21 -3.53 -28.13
CA ARG A 264 -18.11 -4.64 -29.09
C ARG A 264 -18.83 -5.90 -28.63
N ARG A 265 -19.54 -5.88 -27.50
CA ARG A 265 -20.34 -7.02 -27.07
C ARG A 265 -21.44 -7.28 -28.09
N GLU A 266 -21.47 -8.49 -28.60
CA GLU A 266 -22.59 -8.96 -29.39
C GLU A 266 -23.65 -9.53 -28.43
N ALA A 267 -24.92 -9.25 -28.73
CA ALA A 267 -26.03 -9.73 -27.92
C ALA A 267 -26.29 -11.21 -28.21
N TRP A 268 -25.65 -12.09 -27.42
CA TRP A 268 -25.90 -13.51 -27.45
C TRP A 268 -26.89 -13.90 -26.34
N ALA A 269 -27.74 -14.89 -26.61
CA ALA A 269 -28.60 -15.44 -25.57
C ALA A 269 -27.74 -16.15 -24.52
N ASN A 270 -27.99 -15.86 -23.23
CA ASN A 270 -27.30 -16.53 -22.12
C ASN A 270 -27.28 -18.05 -22.30
N GLY A 271 -26.11 -18.67 -22.10
CA GLY A 271 -25.89 -20.09 -22.33
C GLY A 271 -25.63 -20.49 -23.80
N THR A 272 -25.38 -19.53 -24.70
CA THR A 272 -25.07 -19.79 -26.11
C THR A 272 -23.62 -19.43 -26.41
N VAL A 273 -22.81 -20.40 -26.86
CA VAL A 273 -21.49 -20.15 -27.45
C VAL A 273 -21.66 -20.17 -28.98
N PRO A 274 -21.29 -19.11 -29.72
CA PRO A 274 -21.42 -19.05 -31.18
C PRO A 274 -20.59 -20.13 -31.87
N ALA A 275 -21.06 -20.61 -33.03
CA ALA A 275 -20.29 -21.53 -33.87
C ALA A 275 -19.03 -20.81 -34.39
N GLY A 276 -17.87 -21.12 -33.79
CA GLY A 276 -16.59 -20.44 -34.00
C GLY A 276 -15.89 -19.99 -32.71
N GLY A 277 -16.59 -20.00 -31.57
CA GLY A 277 -15.99 -19.77 -30.25
C GLY A 277 -15.10 -20.94 -29.84
N LEU A 278 -13.78 -20.71 -29.76
CA LEU A 278 -12.79 -21.73 -29.38
C LEU A 278 -12.57 -21.82 -27.87
N PHE A 279 -12.79 -20.72 -27.14
CA PHE A 279 -12.64 -20.65 -25.68
C PHE A 279 -13.81 -19.85 -25.09
N LEU A 280 -14.41 -20.39 -24.02
CA LEU A 280 -15.36 -19.67 -23.19
C LEU A 280 -14.65 -19.22 -21.92
N THR A 281 -14.51 -17.91 -21.75
CA THR A 281 -13.99 -17.30 -20.53
C THR A 281 -15.16 -16.75 -19.70
N ALA A 282 -15.32 -17.26 -18.48
CA ALA A 282 -16.30 -16.74 -17.53
C ALA A 282 -15.55 -16.04 -16.40
N GLY A 283 -15.84 -14.75 -16.19
CA GLY A 283 -15.36 -14.02 -15.02
C GLY A 283 -16.24 -14.35 -13.83
N ALA A 284 -15.76 -15.20 -12.91
CA ALA A 284 -16.39 -15.33 -11.61
C ALA A 284 -15.96 -14.14 -10.76
N ALA A 285 -16.88 -13.21 -10.47
CA ALA A 285 -16.62 -12.18 -9.48
C ALA A 285 -16.44 -12.86 -8.11
N ALA A 286 -15.24 -12.80 -7.54
CA ALA A 286 -14.92 -13.33 -6.20
C ALA A 286 -15.59 -12.54 -5.05
N TRP A 287 -16.69 -11.83 -5.33
CA TRP A 287 -17.53 -11.16 -4.33
C TRP A 287 -18.58 -12.09 -3.71
N ILE A 288 -18.46 -13.41 -3.88
CA ILE A 288 -19.22 -14.37 -3.07
C ILE A 288 -18.57 -14.40 -1.68
N VAL A 289 -19.03 -13.52 -0.80
CA VAL A 289 -18.75 -13.59 0.63
C VAL A 289 -19.04 -15.02 1.11
N GLY A 290 -18.02 -15.72 1.60
CA GLY A 290 -18.17 -17.05 2.21
C GLY A 290 -17.91 -18.26 1.29
N ALA A 291 -17.36 -18.09 0.09
CA ALA A 291 -16.96 -19.22 -0.76
C ALA A 291 -15.89 -20.12 -0.10
N ASP A 292 -15.05 -19.54 0.77
CA ASP A 292 -14.09 -20.24 1.65
C ASP A 292 -14.77 -21.22 2.63
N ARG A 293 -16.07 -21.06 2.88
CA ARG A 293 -16.86 -21.89 3.80
C ARG A 293 -17.80 -22.87 3.10
N TRP A 294 -17.70 -22.99 1.76
CA TRP A 294 -18.56 -23.93 1.04
C TRP A 294 -18.09 -25.37 1.28
N PRO A 295 -18.97 -26.26 1.76
CA PRO A 295 -18.64 -27.68 1.83
C PRO A 295 -18.49 -28.25 0.41
N GLU A 296 -17.67 -29.29 0.27
CA GLU A 296 -17.34 -29.93 -1.01
C GLU A 296 -18.56 -30.35 -1.84
N ALA A 297 -19.66 -30.72 -1.18
CA ALA A 297 -20.92 -31.04 -1.83
C ALA A 297 -21.50 -29.84 -2.61
N LYS A 298 -21.31 -28.62 -2.11
CA LYS A 298 -21.78 -27.39 -2.76
C LYS A 298 -20.91 -27.01 -3.96
N TRP A 299 -19.62 -27.32 -3.90
CA TRP A 299 -18.72 -27.22 -5.05
C TRP A 299 -19.09 -28.22 -6.15
N ARG A 300 -19.35 -29.48 -5.78
CA ARG A 300 -19.80 -30.51 -6.73
C ARG A 300 -21.14 -30.20 -7.38
N ASP A 301 -22.07 -29.59 -6.64
CA ASP A 301 -23.37 -29.17 -7.19
C ASP A 301 -23.21 -28.03 -8.20
N LEU A 302 -22.30 -27.09 -7.94
CA LEU A 302 -21.94 -26.03 -8.91
C LEU A 302 -21.26 -26.62 -10.16
N GLU A 303 -20.31 -27.54 -9.99
CA GLU A 303 -19.66 -28.24 -11.09
C GLU A 303 -20.65 -29.05 -11.93
N ALA A 304 -21.64 -29.69 -11.31
CA ALA A 304 -22.70 -30.42 -12.01
C ALA A 304 -23.67 -29.49 -12.77
N GLN A 305 -23.82 -28.24 -12.33
CA GLN A 305 -24.65 -27.24 -13.00
C GLN A 305 -23.96 -26.58 -14.20
N ILE A 306 -22.62 -26.54 -14.21
CA ILE A 306 -21.81 -25.86 -15.23
C ILE A 306 -21.12 -26.87 -16.18
N GLY A 307 -20.91 -28.11 -15.73
CA GLY A 307 -20.26 -29.16 -16.51
C GLY A 307 -21.11 -29.66 -17.69
N PRO A 308 -20.47 -30.12 -18.78
CA PRO A 308 -21.20 -30.71 -19.90
C PRO A 308 -21.91 -31.99 -19.47
N SER A 309 -23.15 -32.20 -19.92
CA SER A 309 -23.89 -33.43 -19.63
C SER A 309 -23.25 -34.63 -20.33
N GLU A 310 -23.22 -35.81 -19.67
CA GLU A 310 -22.63 -37.08 -20.15
C GLU A 310 -23.14 -37.60 -21.51
N THR A 311 -24.04 -36.90 -22.19
CA THR A 311 -24.48 -37.19 -23.56
C THR A 311 -23.61 -36.60 -24.68
N ASP A 312 -22.55 -35.83 -24.36
CA ASP A 312 -21.62 -35.25 -25.35
C ASP A 312 -20.38 -36.12 -25.62
N GLN A 313 -20.56 -37.42 -25.83
CA GLN A 313 -19.56 -38.22 -26.54
C GLN A 313 -19.93 -38.26 -28.03
N PRO A 314 -19.08 -37.78 -28.96
CA PRO A 314 -19.37 -37.92 -30.37
C PRO A 314 -19.20 -39.39 -30.78
N GLU A 315 -20.29 -40.05 -31.19
CA GLU A 315 -20.21 -41.30 -31.96
C GLU A 315 -19.40 -41.05 -33.24
N GLU A 316 -18.38 -41.87 -33.51
CA GLU A 316 -17.56 -41.82 -34.73
C GLU A 316 -18.45 -41.91 -35.98
N ALA A 317 -18.48 -40.83 -36.76
CA ALA A 317 -19.15 -40.81 -38.06
C ALA A 317 -18.20 -41.30 -39.17
N GLN A 318 -18.51 -42.47 -39.76
CA GLN A 318 -17.94 -42.87 -41.04
C GLN A 318 -18.42 -41.93 -42.17
N ALA A 319 -17.49 -41.58 -43.06
CA ALA A 319 -17.72 -40.61 -44.13
C ALA A 319 -18.88 -41.01 -45.06
N GLY A 320 -19.82 -40.08 -45.30
CA GLY A 320 -20.67 -40.12 -46.50
C GLY A 320 -22.20 -40.04 -46.35
N GLN A 321 -22.79 -39.60 -45.23
CA GLN A 321 -24.25 -39.36 -45.19
C GLN A 321 -24.65 -38.06 -44.48
N ILE A 322 -25.44 -37.24 -45.17
CA ILE A 322 -26.11 -36.06 -44.63
C ILE A 322 -27.31 -36.53 -43.80
N ARG A 323 -27.36 -36.20 -42.50
CA ARG A 323 -28.58 -36.31 -41.68
C ARG A 323 -28.91 -35.00 -40.99
N ARG A 324 -30.18 -34.60 -41.09
CA ARG A 324 -30.77 -33.40 -40.46
C ARG A 324 -30.82 -33.58 -38.93
N PRO A 325 -30.51 -32.56 -38.11
CA PRO A 325 -30.68 -32.67 -36.67
C PRO A 325 -32.16 -32.65 -36.28
N ILE A 326 -32.56 -33.67 -35.52
CA ILE A 326 -33.85 -33.79 -34.84
C ILE A 326 -33.89 -32.77 -33.70
N ARG A 327 -34.92 -31.91 -33.65
CA ARG A 327 -35.14 -30.99 -32.53
C ARG A 327 -35.49 -31.75 -31.25
N ARG A 328 -34.82 -31.44 -30.14
CA ARG A 328 -35.23 -31.83 -28.78
C ARG A 328 -35.29 -30.63 -27.83
N PRO A 329 -36.12 -30.70 -26.76
CA PRO A 329 -36.77 -29.54 -26.16
C PRO A 329 -35.92 -28.85 -25.09
N ARG A 330 -36.16 -27.55 -24.91
CA ARG A 330 -35.51 -26.66 -23.94
C ARG A 330 -36.00 -26.94 -22.51
N ARG A 331 -35.07 -27.02 -21.54
CA ARG A 331 -35.37 -26.84 -20.11
C ARG A 331 -35.31 -25.35 -19.75
N ILE A 332 -36.31 -24.88 -19.00
CA ILE A 332 -36.38 -23.54 -18.42
C ILE A 332 -35.93 -23.65 -16.98
N ILE A 333 -34.95 -22.83 -16.58
CA ILE A 333 -34.50 -22.73 -15.18
C ILE A 333 -35.15 -21.48 -14.57
N LYS A 334 -35.87 -21.64 -13.46
CA LYS A 334 -36.39 -20.54 -12.63
C LYS A 334 -35.57 -20.47 -11.34
N PHE A 335 -35.11 -19.26 -10.99
CA PHE A 335 -34.55 -18.97 -9.67
C PHE A 335 -35.62 -18.28 -8.82
N SER A 336 -35.86 -18.80 -7.61
CA SER A 336 -36.61 -18.11 -6.56
C SER A 336 -35.60 -17.66 -5.52
N GLY A 337 -35.45 -16.34 -5.37
CA GLY A 337 -34.69 -15.75 -4.28
C GLY A 337 -35.49 -15.76 -2.97
N MET A 338 -34.78 -15.81 -1.85
CA MET A 338 -35.30 -15.38 -0.56
C MET A 338 -34.16 -14.80 0.28
N HIS A 339 -34.56 -13.81 1.08
CA HIS A 339 -33.81 -12.79 1.83
C HIS A 339 -32.52 -13.19 2.55
#